data_AF-A0A939GWA8-F1
#
_entry.id   AF-A0A939GWA8-F1
#
_cell.length_a   1.000
_cell.length_b   1.000
_cell.length_c   1.000
_cell.angle_alpha   90.00
_cell.angle_beta   90.00
_cell.angle_gamma   90.00
#
_symmetry.space_group_name_H-M   'P 1'
#
loop_
_entity.id
_entity.type
_entity.pdbx_description
1 polymer ?
#
loop_
_entity_poly.entity_id
_entity_poly.type
_entity_poly.pdbx_seq_one_letter_code
_entity_poly.pdbx_strand_id
1 'polypeptide(L)'
;MVLELVDAALQVVEAIPERTAAWQAFARNAVHQQGLVSFARLVSLLRQYEPSEDEELAILLWQGEVSEAGMARKAVRILRGLTVFLQGQGITDAASWLQWREAVQVQSIAQEAREEPVETVRAVLWHLDHGRCDVPWVLKFARRVLGQAPAHGHLMLAVQEMAEAMGLSARALARRIAWHERQFQALDDAPTLRLYWWQGVKRTLKAQLHNATTVTLQVGSGIDALPLSLAMHLRKGQPTLTVKLPRAFGAAPAWPNLTIIQLQQAGWGIGLGLGLVLQGEGALSAQLQLEIARRWKAAQLQPPVFERISATKWQVSCGWCDGLWMPSSLEHAEVSSWATDTALQVFEYVLVLKGMLRTTASSTGTKPPFLKTRSHSGNLATDTIEGSKHQTF
;
A
#
# COMPACT_ATOMS: atom_id res chain seq x y z
N MET A 1 -14.34 8.66 1.32
CA MET A 1 -13.75 9.99 1.55
C MET A 1 -12.85 10.45 0.42
N VAL A 2 -11.66 9.86 0.21
CA VAL A 2 -10.71 10.37 -0.80
C VAL A 2 -11.26 10.27 -2.22
N LEU A 3 -11.91 9.16 -2.58
CA LEU A 3 -12.56 8.99 -3.89
C LEU A 3 -13.65 10.04 -4.14
N GLU A 4 -14.46 10.33 -3.11
CA GLU A 4 -15.61 11.24 -3.24
C GLU A 4 -15.21 12.71 -3.23
N LEU A 5 -14.10 13.06 -2.56
CA LEU A 5 -13.52 14.41 -2.68
C LEU A 5 -13.01 14.68 -4.10
N VAL A 6 -12.51 13.65 -4.79
CA VAL A 6 -12.06 13.77 -6.19
C VAL A 6 -13.23 13.74 -7.17
N ASP A 7 -14.27 12.92 -6.96
CA ASP A 7 -15.49 12.98 -7.79
C ASP A 7 -16.18 14.35 -7.67
N ALA A 8 -16.33 14.86 -6.45
CA ALA A 8 -16.91 16.17 -6.21
C ALA A 8 -16.06 17.30 -6.84
N ALA A 9 -14.73 17.21 -6.77
CA ALA A 9 -13.84 18.18 -7.44
C ALA A 9 -13.93 18.13 -8.98
N LEU A 10 -14.31 17.00 -9.58
CA LEU A 10 -14.59 16.88 -11.01
C LEU A 10 -16.02 17.32 -11.38
N GLN A 11 -17.00 17.19 -10.47
CA GLN A 11 -18.42 17.51 -10.75
C GLN A 11 -18.67 18.97 -11.16
N VAL A 12 -17.83 19.92 -10.72
CA VAL A 12 -17.95 21.36 -11.04
C VAL A 12 -17.15 21.75 -12.31
N VAL A 13 -16.70 20.75 -13.07
CA VAL A 13 -15.63 20.89 -14.08
C VAL A 13 -15.89 20.05 -15.33
N GLU A 14 -16.14 18.75 -15.18
CA GLU A 14 -16.33 17.80 -16.30
C GLU A 14 -17.77 17.31 -16.40
N ALA A 15 -18.22 17.04 -17.62
CA ALA A 15 -19.53 16.44 -17.86
C ALA A 15 -19.54 14.94 -17.46
N ILE A 16 -20.74 14.34 -17.41
CA ILE A 16 -20.95 13.03 -16.78
C ILE A 16 -20.04 11.90 -17.34
N PRO A 17 -19.87 11.72 -18.68
CA PRO A 17 -19.01 10.65 -19.18
C PRO A 17 -17.52 10.92 -18.95
N GLU A 18 -17.04 12.15 -19.14
CA GLU A 18 -15.65 12.57 -18.93
C GLU A 18 -15.25 12.45 -17.45
N ARG A 19 -16.09 12.97 -16.55
CA ARG A 19 -15.96 12.78 -15.09
C ARG A 19 -15.83 11.31 -14.72
N THR A 20 -16.65 10.45 -15.34
CA THR A 20 -16.66 9.01 -15.07
C THR A 20 -15.36 8.34 -15.50
N ALA A 21 -14.75 8.76 -16.62
CA ALA A 21 -13.44 8.29 -17.07
C ALA A 21 -12.32 8.76 -16.11
N ALA A 22 -12.25 10.06 -15.84
CA ALA A 22 -11.26 10.66 -14.94
C ALA A 22 -11.33 10.07 -13.51
N TRP A 23 -12.53 9.86 -12.97
CA TRP A 23 -12.71 9.20 -11.67
C TRP A 23 -12.26 7.73 -11.70
N GLN A 24 -12.59 6.97 -12.75
CA GLN A 24 -12.15 5.58 -12.88
C GLN A 24 -10.62 5.47 -13.00
N ALA A 25 -9.95 6.40 -13.68
CA ALA A 25 -8.50 6.45 -13.76
C ALA A 25 -7.86 6.82 -12.40
N PHE A 26 -8.41 7.81 -11.69
CA PHE A 26 -7.99 8.13 -10.33
C PHE A 26 -8.11 6.91 -9.41
N ALA A 27 -9.29 6.27 -9.39
CA ALA A 27 -9.59 5.13 -8.53
C ALA A 27 -8.73 3.88 -8.85
N ARG A 28 -8.52 3.55 -10.13
CA ARG A 28 -7.75 2.37 -10.56
C ARG A 28 -6.24 2.55 -10.47
N ASN A 29 -5.74 3.76 -10.73
CA ASN A 29 -4.31 4.01 -10.87
C ASN A 29 -3.79 4.95 -9.77
N ALA A 30 -4.27 6.21 -9.71
CA ALA A 30 -3.68 7.24 -8.85
C ALA A 30 -3.80 6.96 -7.35
N VAL A 31 -4.91 6.37 -6.89
CA VAL A 31 -5.09 5.96 -5.48
C VAL A 31 -4.00 4.99 -5.03
N HIS A 32 -3.63 4.03 -5.89
CA HIS A 32 -2.52 3.12 -5.62
C HIS A 32 -1.17 3.82 -5.82
N GLN A 33 -1.00 4.58 -6.92
CA GLN A 33 0.28 5.18 -7.32
C GLN A 33 0.77 6.30 -6.40
N GLN A 34 -0.12 6.95 -5.66
CA GLN A 34 0.20 8.01 -4.68
C GLN A 34 -0.13 7.60 -3.23
N GLY A 35 -0.57 6.35 -3.03
CA GLY A 35 -0.84 5.77 -1.71
C GLY A 35 -2.02 6.41 -0.96
N LEU A 36 -3.04 6.90 -1.69
CA LEU A 36 -4.11 7.78 -1.19
C LEU A 36 -5.19 7.06 -0.35
N VAL A 37 -4.76 6.16 0.53
CA VAL A 37 -5.61 5.36 1.43
C VAL A 37 -6.21 6.16 2.60
N SER A 38 -5.84 7.44 2.76
CA SER A 38 -6.34 8.32 3.81
C SER A 38 -6.40 9.79 3.37
N PHE A 39 -7.28 10.56 3.98
CA PHE A 39 -7.38 12.01 3.78
C PHE A 39 -6.08 12.73 4.16
N ALA A 40 -5.40 12.31 5.23
CA ALA A 40 -4.08 12.83 5.59
C ALA A 40 -3.03 12.63 4.49
N ARG A 41 -3.06 11.52 3.75
CA ARG A 41 -2.17 11.29 2.60
C ARG A 41 -2.58 12.12 1.37
N LEU A 42 -3.86 12.35 1.14
CA LEU A 42 -4.33 13.31 0.13
C LEU A 42 -3.82 14.72 0.45
N VAL A 43 -4.05 15.22 1.66
CA VAL A 43 -3.52 16.52 2.13
C VAL A 43 -1.99 16.59 1.98
N SER A 44 -1.28 15.51 2.32
CA SER A 44 0.17 15.43 2.13
C SER A 44 0.58 15.55 0.66
N LEU A 45 -0.08 14.85 -0.27
CA LEU A 45 0.21 14.97 -1.71
C LEU A 45 -0.05 16.39 -2.22
N LEU A 46 -1.19 17.00 -1.87
CA LEU A 46 -1.52 18.37 -2.29
C LEU A 46 -0.47 19.38 -1.78
N ARG A 47 0.14 19.15 -0.62
CA ARG A 47 1.20 20.01 -0.05
C ARG A 47 2.61 19.73 -0.59
N GLN A 48 2.80 18.72 -1.46
CA GLN A 48 4.09 18.46 -2.13
C GLN A 48 4.29 19.27 -3.42
N TYR A 49 3.24 19.96 -3.87
CA TYR A 49 3.17 20.71 -5.13
C TYR A 49 2.62 22.11 -4.87
N GLU A 50 3.31 23.14 -5.33
CA GLU A 50 2.87 24.54 -5.23
C GLU A 50 1.64 24.81 -6.14
N PRO A 51 0.86 25.89 -5.93
CA PRO A 51 -0.26 26.24 -6.81
C PRO A 51 0.15 26.54 -8.27
N SER A 52 1.41 26.89 -8.50
CA SER A 52 2.00 26.99 -9.85
C SER A 52 2.21 25.63 -10.54
N GLU A 53 2.20 24.54 -9.76
CA GLU A 53 2.40 23.16 -10.21
C GLU A 53 1.08 22.36 -10.26
N ASP A 54 -0.07 23.04 -10.15
CA ASP A 54 -1.42 22.42 -10.18
C ASP A 54 -1.63 21.51 -11.41
N GLU A 55 -1.02 21.84 -12.56
CA GLU A 55 -1.08 21.01 -13.78
C GLU A 55 -0.28 19.71 -13.66
N GLU A 56 0.90 19.75 -13.02
CA GLU A 56 1.70 18.54 -12.78
C GLU A 56 0.99 17.61 -11.79
N LEU A 57 0.38 18.19 -10.75
CA LEU A 57 -0.46 17.48 -9.79
C LEU A 57 -1.73 16.89 -10.45
N ALA A 58 -2.36 17.60 -11.40
CA ALA A 58 -3.49 17.10 -12.15
C ALA A 58 -3.12 15.88 -13.03
N ILE A 59 -1.93 15.88 -13.65
CA ILE A 59 -1.41 14.73 -14.40
C ILE A 59 -1.25 13.51 -13.47
N LEU A 60 -0.83 13.68 -12.21
CA LEU A 60 -0.74 12.56 -11.27
C LEU A 60 -2.12 12.01 -10.84
N LEU A 61 -3.10 12.88 -10.66
CA LEU A 61 -4.44 12.52 -10.19
C LEU A 61 -5.27 11.85 -11.30
N TRP A 62 -5.34 12.45 -12.48
CA TRP A 62 -6.25 12.01 -13.56
C TRP A 62 -5.55 11.52 -14.83
N GLN A 63 -4.21 11.51 -14.87
CA GLN A 63 -3.40 10.75 -15.85
C GLN A 63 -3.57 11.14 -17.33
N GLY A 64 -4.20 12.30 -17.59
CA GLY A 64 -4.52 12.81 -18.92
C GLY A 64 -5.99 12.63 -19.34
N GLU A 65 -6.85 12.07 -18.48
CA GLU A 65 -8.28 11.81 -18.75
C GLU A 65 -9.20 13.03 -18.50
N VAL A 66 -8.65 14.18 -18.09
CA VAL A 66 -9.36 15.46 -18.00
C VAL A 66 -9.04 16.26 -19.26
N SER A 67 -10.08 16.66 -19.99
CA SER A 67 -9.97 16.99 -21.42
C SER A 67 -9.20 18.28 -21.71
N GLU A 68 -9.22 19.23 -20.78
CA GLU A 68 -8.54 20.52 -20.90
C GLU A 68 -7.62 20.80 -19.71
N ALA A 69 -6.41 21.30 -19.97
CA ALA A 69 -5.46 21.70 -18.92
C ALA A 69 -6.00 22.82 -18.00
N GLY A 70 -6.87 23.70 -18.51
CA GLY A 70 -7.55 24.72 -17.70
C GLY A 70 -8.51 24.09 -16.67
N MET A 71 -9.33 23.13 -17.13
CA MET A 71 -10.25 22.36 -16.31
C MET A 71 -9.50 21.49 -15.28
N ALA A 72 -8.44 20.82 -15.70
CA ALA A 72 -7.55 20.03 -14.83
C ALA A 72 -7.00 20.87 -13.67
N ARG A 73 -6.51 22.09 -13.95
CA ARG A 73 -6.07 23.04 -12.90
C ARG A 73 -7.24 23.51 -12.02
N LYS A 74 -8.46 23.74 -12.57
CA LYS A 74 -9.65 24.11 -11.76
C LYS A 74 -10.01 22.99 -10.77
N ALA A 75 -10.02 21.74 -11.21
CA ALA A 75 -10.30 20.58 -10.35
C ALA A 75 -9.28 20.45 -9.20
N VAL A 76 -7.98 20.69 -9.43
CA VAL A 76 -6.99 20.71 -8.33
C VAL A 76 -7.28 21.82 -7.33
N ARG A 77 -7.65 23.03 -7.78
CA ARG A 77 -7.95 24.16 -6.90
C ARG A 77 -9.19 23.90 -6.04
N ILE A 78 -10.24 23.33 -6.62
CA ILE A 78 -11.43 22.89 -5.87
C ILE A 78 -11.03 21.83 -4.83
N LEU A 79 -10.24 20.83 -5.23
CA LEU A 79 -9.77 19.77 -4.33
C LEU A 79 -8.93 20.34 -3.17
N ARG A 80 -8.01 21.28 -3.43
CA ARG A 80 -7.28 22.04 -2.40
C ARG A 80 -8.27 22.74 -1.45
N GLY A 81 -9.21 23.53 -1.99
CA GLY A 81 -10.23 24.24 -1.22
C GLY A 81 -11.05 23.34 -0.31
N LEU A 82 -11.54 22.20 -0.83
CA LEU A 82 -12.24 21.17 -0.06
C LEU A 82 -11.38 20.62 1.08
N THR A 83 -10.12 20.29 0.83
CA THR A 83 -9.25 19.79 1.90
C THR A 83 -8.96 20.83 2.97
N VAL A 84 -8.76 22.10 2.61
CA VAL A 84 -8.58 23.20 3.56
C VAL A 84 -9.83 23.45 4.39
N PHE A 85 -11.02 23.45 3.77
CA PHE A 85 -12.30 23.56 4.46
C PHE A 85 -12.48 22.43 5.49
N LEU A 86 -12.31 21.17 5.08
CA LEU A 86 -12.44 20.02 5.99
C LEU A 86 -11.44 20.09 7.15
N GLN A 87 -10.18 20.44 6.88
CA GLN A 87 -9.19 20.63 7.95
C GLN A 87 -9.57 21.77 8.91
N GLY A 88 -10.14 22.88 8.41
CA GLY A 88 -10.63 23.98 9.23
C GLY A 88 -11.83 23.61 10.11
N GLN A 89 -12.65 22.64 9.68
CA GLN A 89 -13.74 22.05 10.47
C GLN A 89 -13.27 20.92 11.43
N GLY A 90 -11.97 20.63 11.51
CA GLY A 90 -11.41 19.53 12.31
C GLY A 90 -11.65 18.13 11.72
N ILE A 91 -12.18 18.04 10.50
CA ILE A 91 -12.58 16.79 9.86
C ILE A 91 -11.34 16.14 9.22
N THR A 92 -11.02 14.93 9.67
CA THR A 92 -9.79 14.21 9.27
C THR A 92 -10.07 12.81 8.72
N ASP A 93 -11.26 12.27 8.98
CA ASP A 93 -11.75 10.99 8.49
C ASP A 93 -13.29 10.95 8.43
N ALA A 94 -13.86 9.80 8.08
CA ALA A 94 -15.31 9.64 7.99
C ALA A 94 -16.04 9.64 9.36
N ALA A 95 -15.35 9.40 10.48
CA ALA A 95 -15.97 9.42 11.80
C ALA A 95 -16.09 10.86 12.34
N SER A 96 -15.01 11.64 12.24
CA SER A 96 -15.01 13.08 12.53
C SER A 96 -15.98 13.86 11.63
N TRP A 97 -16.17 13.43 10.38
CA TRP A 97 -17.20 13.94 9.47
C TRP A 97 -18.63 13.70 10.01
N LEU A 98 -18.94 12.47 10.44
CA LEU A 98 -20.26 12.13 10.98
C LEU A 98 -20.56 12.92 12.27
N GLN A 99 -19.59 13.02 13.18
CA GLN A 99 -19.72 13.81 14.41
C GLN A 99 -19.96 15.30 14.13
N TRP A 100 -19.26 15.87 13.15
CA TRP A 100 -19.49 17.26 12.72
C TRP A 100 -20.88 17.45 12.08
N ARG A 101 -21.34 16.49 11.27
CA ARG A 101 -22.70 16.45 10.68
C ARG A 101 -23.80 16.31 11.74
N GLU A 102 -23.54 15.64 12.86
CA GLU A 102 -24.48 15.52 13.99
C GLU A 102 -24.55 16.80 14.83
N ALA A 103 -23.41 17.48 15.01
CA ALA A 103 -23.34 18.75 15.74
C ALA A 103 -23.87 19.95 14.93
N VAL A 104 -23.72 19.94 13.60
CA VAL A 104 -24.13 21.04 12.72
C VAL A 104 -25.35 20.62 11.89
N GLN A 105 -26.45 21.36 12.00
CA GLN A 105 -27.57 21.22 11.07
C GLN A 105 -27.14 21.67 9.66
N VAL A 106 -26.62 20.73 8.87
CA VAL A 106 -25.98 20.91 7.54
C VAL A 106 -26.75 21.81 6.55
N GLN A 107 -28.06 21.97 6.77
CA GLN A 107 -28.92 22.88 5.99
C GLN A 107 -28.55 24.37 6.13
N SER A 108 -27.97 24.82 7.27
CA SER A 108 -27.59 26.23 7.47
C SER A 108 -26.34 26.63 6.67
N ILE A 109 -25.29 25.81 6.69
CA ILE A 109 -24.06 26.04 5.92
C ILE A 109 -24.36 26.18 4.42
N ALA A 110 -25.33 25.42 3.92
CA ALA A 110 -25.79 25.50 2.52
C ALA A 110 -26.55 26.81 2.17
N GLN A 111 -26.89 27.64 3.15
CA GLN A 111 -27.52 28.96 2.96
C GLN A 111 -26.53 30.12 3.19
N GLU A 112 -25.55 29.96 4.08
CA GLU A 112 -24.54 30.98 4.37
C GLU A 112 -23.38 31.01 3.34
N ALA A 113 -23.04 29.85 2.76
CA ALA A 113 -21.95 29.72 1.79
C ALA A 113 -22.32 30.25 0.39
N ARG A 114 -22.10 31.56 0.16
CA ARG A 114 -21.99 32.12 -1.20
C ARG A 114 -20.70 31.62 -1.88
N GLU A 115 -20.78 31.38 -3.20
CA GLU A 115 -19.67 31.06 -4.15
C GLU A 115 -19.03 29.65 -4.12
N GLU A 116 -19.61 28.74 -4.93
CA GLU A 116 -19.12 27.40 -5.36
C GLU A 116 -19.08 26.15 -4.44
N PRO A 117 -19.29 26.09 -3.11
CA PRO A 117 -18.91 24.87 -2.36
C PRO A 117 -20.07 23.89 -2.15
N VAL A 118 -21.32 24.35 -2.31
CA VAL A 118 -22.50 23.69 -1.71
C VAL A 118 -22.85 22.37 -2.40
N GLU A 119 -22.80 22.30 -3.73
CA GLU A 119 -23.09 21.06 -4.47
C GLU A 119 -21.99 20.02 -4.27
N THR A 120 -20.74 20.48 -4.25
CA THR A 120 -19.53 19.72 -3.98
C THR A 120 -19.58 19.07 -2.59
N VAL A 121 -19.99 19.81 -1.56
CA VAL A 121 -20.22 19.30 -0.21
C VAL A 121 -21.40 18.31 -0.17
N ARG A 122 -22.47 18.53 -0.94
CA ARG A 122 -23.61 17.59 -1.08
C ARG A 122 -23.22 16.27 -1.74
N ALA A 123 -22.34 16.28 -2.74
CA ALA A 123 -21.81 15.07 -3.36
C ALA A 123 -20.97 14.23 -2.37
N VAL A 124 -20.14 14.90 -1.55
CA VAL A 124 -19.35 14.28 -0.48
C VAL A 124 -20.24 13.71 0.64
N LEU A 125 -21.32 14.41 1.01
CA LEU A 125 -22.32 13.94 1.98
C LEU A 125 -22.96 12.60 1.56
N TRP A 126 -23.32 12.43 0.29
CA TRP A 126 -23.99 11.21 -0.19
C TRP A 126 -23.09 9.96 -0.16
N HIS A 127 -21.85 10.10 -0.61
CA HIS A 127 -20.94 8.96 -0.81
C HIS A 127 -20.28 8.45 0.49
N LEU A 128 -20.23 9.27 1.54
CA LEU A 128 -19.54 8.92 2.79
C LEU A 128 -20.27 7.88 3.65
N ASP A 129 -21.57 7.68 3.45
CA ASP A 129 -22.42 6.80 4.28
C ASP A 129 -22.22 5.29 4.00
N HIS A 130 -21.34 4.88 3.06
CA HIS A 130 -21.27 3.51 2.51
C HIS A 130 -19.91 2.78 2.66
N GLY A 131 -19.21 2.94 3.81
CA GLY A 131 -17.85 2.39 4.04
C GLY A 131 -17.76 0.87 4.35
N ARG A 132 -16.68 0.20 3.90
CA ARG A 132 -16.39 -1.24 4.16
C ARG A 132 -15.34 -1.48 5.27
N CYS A 133 -15.30 -2.71 5.79
CA CYS A 133 -14.48 -3.15 6.94
C CYS A 133 -13.35 -4.16 6.57
N ASP A 134 -12.38 -4.33 7.46
CA ASP A 134 -11.12 -5.09 7.29
C ASP A 134 -11.29 -6.64 7.41
N VAL A 135 -12.19 -7.21 6.60
CA VAL A 135 -12.72 -8.61 6.68
C VAL A 135 -11.69 -9.76 6.81
N PRO A 136 -10.57 -9.84 6.06
CA PRO A 136 -9.78 -11.08 5.96
C PRO A 136 -9.17 -11.58 7.29
N TRP A 137 -8.81 -10.66 8.19
CA TRP A 137 -8.22 -11.00 9.49
C TRP A 137 -9.26 -11.52 10.48
N VAL A 138 -10.50 -11.06 10.36
CA VAL A 138 -11.64 -11.50 11.18
C VAL A 138 -11.98 -12.96 10.88
N LEU A 139 -11.96 -13.35 9.59
CA LEU A 139 -12.12 -14.75 9.15
C LEU A 139 -11.00 -15.67 9.69
N LYS A 140 -9.76 -15.17 9.79
CA LYS A 140 -8.62 -15.92 10.33
C LYS A 140 -8.77 -16.20 11.82
N PHE A 141 -9.09 -15.17 12.61
CA PHE A 141 -9.43 -15.28 14.02
C PHE A 141 -10.54 -16.29 14.28
N ALA A 142 -11.65 -16.17 13.54
CA ALA A 142 -12.80 -17.04 13.75
C ALA A 142 -12.46 -18.50 13.45
N ARG A 143 -11.66 -18.78 12.40
CA ARG A 143 -11.16 -20.13 12.13
C ARG A 143 -10.28 -20.67 13.25
N ARG A 144 -9.41 -19.84 13.85
CA ARG A 144 -8.55 -20.24 14.97
C ARG A 144 -9.34 -20.53 16.25
N VAL A 145 -10.39 -19.75 16.53
CA VAL A 145 -11.20 -19.89 17.75
C VAL A 145 -12.24 -21.02 17.63
N LEU A 146 -12.85 -21.20 16.45
CA LEU A 146 -13.92 -22.18 16.22
C LEU A 146 -13.42 -23.52 15.65
N GLY A 147 -12.13 -23.64 15.33
CA GLY A 147 -11.53 -24.80 14.66
C GLY A 147 -11.91 -24.97 13.17
N GLN A 148 -13.01 -24.36 12.73
CA GLN A 148 -13.56 -24.43 11.37
C GLN A 148 -13.81 -23.04 10.78
N ALA A 149 -13.91 -22.94 9.46
CA ALA A 149 -14.21 -21.68 8.78
C ALA A 149 -15.72 -21.36 8.83
N PRO A 150 -16.18 -20.31 9.56
CA PRO A 150 -17.60 -19.99 9.62
C PRO A 150 -18.09 -19.28 8.35
N ALA A 151 -19.40 -19.31 8.12
CA ALA A 151 -20.05 -18.52 7.08
C ALA A 151 -19.82 -17.01 7.30
N HIS A 152 -19.42 -16.30 6.25
CA HIS A 152 -18.99 -14.90 6.34
C HIS A 152 -20.07 -13.97 6.94
N GLY A 153 -21.34 -14.14 6.55
CA GLY A 153 -22.46 -13.33 7.06
C GLY A 153 -22.66 -13.46 8.57
N HIS A 154 -22.71 -14.69 9.08
CA HIS A 154 -22.85 -14.95 10.52
C HIS A 154 -21.67 -14.39 11.32
N LEU A 155 -20.45 -14.49 10.77
CA LEU A 155 -19.27 -13.89 11.41
C LEU A 155 -19.34 -12.35 11.45
N MET A 156 -19.84 -11.70 10.41
CA MET A 156 -19.98 -10.23 10.41
C MET A 156 -21.03 -9.76 11.41
N LEU A 157 -22.15 -10.47 11.52
CA LEU A 157 -23.18 -10.20 12.54
C LEU A 157 -22.62 -10.37 13.96
N ALA A 158 -22.02 -11.51 14.27
CA ALA A 158 -21.40 -11.77 15.58
C ALA A 158 -20.30 -10.74 15.92
N VAL A 159 -19.55 -10.24 14.93
CA VAL A 159 -18.52 -9.21 15.14
C VAL A 159 -19.11 -7.80 15.30
N GLN A 160 -20.31 -7.55 14.80
CA GLN A 160 -21.07 -6.35 15.12
C GLN A 160 -21.64 -6.43 16.54
N GLU A 161 -22.33 -7.52 16.89
CA GLU A 161 -22.86 -7.79 18.24
C GLU A 161 -21.77 -7.72 19.33
N MET A 162 -20.62 -8.37 19.10
CA MET A 162 -19.46 -8.28 19.99
C MET A 162 -18.88 -6.87 20.09
N ALA A 163 -18.92 -6.07 19.02
CA ALA A 163 -18.42 -4.71 19.07
C ALA A 163 -19.35 -3.80 19.87
N GLU A 164 -20.66 -3.89 19.63
CA GLU A 164 -21.70 -3.18 20.38
C GLU A 164 -21.64 -3.53 21.87
N ALA A 165 -21.55 -4.82 22.23
CA ALA A 165 -21.37 -5.28 23.61
C ALA A 165 -20.06 -4.81 24.28
N MET A 166 -19.05 -4.43 23.49
CA MET A 166 -17.76 -3.88 23.98
C MET A 166 -17.71 -2.35 23.95
N GLY A 167 -18.76 -1.65 23.50
CA GLY A 167 -18.73 -0.19 23.31
C GLY A 167 -17.77 0.25 22.19
N LEU A 168 -17.60 -0.56 21.15
CA LEU A 168 -16.71 -0.35 20.01
C LEU A 168 -17.49 -0.32 18.70
N SER A 169 -16.94 0.34 17.67
CA SER A 169 -17.40 0.07 16.30
C SER A 169 -16.86 -1.27 15.81
N ALA A 170 -17.62 -1.97 14.95
CA ALA A 170 -17.18 -3.23 14.34
C ALA A 170 -15.81 -3.11 13.63
N ARG A 171 -15.51 -1.92 13.09
CA ARG A 171 -14.19 -1.60 12.50
C ARG A 171 -13.07 -1.51 13.52
N ALA A 172 -13.33 -0.94 14.71
CA ALA A 172 -12.36 -0.91 15.80
C ALA A 172 -12.10 -2.32 16.36
N LEU A 173 -13.15 -3.14 16.51
CA LEU A 173 -13.00 -4.54 16.91
C LEU A 173 -12.24 -5.37 15.86
N ALA A 174 -12.59 -5.26 14.57
CA ALA A 174 -11.89 -5.96 13.48
C ALA A 174 -10.38 -5.63 13.44
N ARG A 175 -10.01 -4.37 13.72
CA ARG A 175 -8.60 -3.95 13.82
C ARG A 175 -7.89 -4.51 15.06
N ARG A 176 -8.56 -4.58 16.22
CA ARG A 176 -8.03 -5.27 17.42
C ARG A 176 -7.83 -6.76 17.14
N ILE A 177 -8.81 -7.42 16.54
CA ILE A 177 -8.73 -8.83 16.12
C ILE A 177 -7.52 -9.04 15.20
N ALA A 178 -7.37 -8.21 14.15
CA ALA A 178 -6.22 -8.28 13.25
C ALA A 178 -4.87 -8.11 13.96
N TRP A 179 -4.78 -7.19 14.94
CA TRP A 179 -3.58 -7.01 15.75
C TRP A 179 -3.26 -8.25 16.59
N HIS A 180 -4.26 -8.80 17.31
CA HIS A 180 -4.07 -9.98 18.17
C HIS A 180 -3.70 -11.24 17.37
N GLU A 181 -4.31 -11.49 16.20
CA GLU A 181 -3.92 -12.62 15.34
C GLU A 181 -2.46 -12.54 14.88
N ARG A 182 -1.97 -11.34 14.56
CA ARG A 182 -0.57 -11.15 14.17
C ARG A 182 0.38 -11.36 15.35
N GLN A 183 0.02 -10.94 16.56
CA GLN A 183 0.79 -11.25 17.77
C GLN A 183 0.79 -12.76 18.06
N PHE A 184 -0.31 -13.47 17.83
CA PHE A 184 -0.36 -14.92 18.02
C PHE A 184 0.60 -15.66 17.08
N GLN A 185 0.74 -15.20 15.83
CA GLN A 185 1.74 -15.73 14.90
C GLN A 185 3.20 -15.50 15.34
N ALA A 186 3.47 -14.61 16.32
CA ALA A 186 4.82 -14.38 16.84
C ALA A 186 5.32 -15.48 17.78
N LEU A 187 4.44 -16.36 18.23
CA LEU A 187 4.77 -17.46 19.14
C LEU A 187 5.52 -18.61 18.43
N ASP A 188 5.15 -18.90 17.18
CA ASP A 188 5.75 -19.95 16.33
C ASP A 188 6.82 -19.42 15.34
N ASP A 189 7.34 -18.22 15.58
CA ASP A 189 8.37 -17.64 14.71
C ASP A 189 9.80 -18.07 15.10
N ALA A 190 10.60 -18.47 14.13
CA ALA A 190 12.02 -18.78 14.26
C ALA A 190 12.89 -17.56 13.85
N PRO A 191 13.30 -16.70 14.80
CA PRO A 191 14.02 -15.47 14.48
C PRO A 191 15.46 -15.71 14.03
N THR A 192 16.01 -16.91 14.28
CA THR A 192 17.29 -17.38 13.72
C THR A 192 17.19 -17.59 12.22
N LEU A 193 16.13 -18.25 11.74
CA LEU A 193 15.84 -18.38 10.30
C LEU A 193 15.54 -17.00 9.67
N ARG A 194 14.81 -16.12 10.38
CA ARG A 194 14.60 -14.73 9.94
C ARG A 194 15.91 -13.94 9.81
N LEU A 195 16.83 -14.08 10.76
CA LEU A 195 18.17 -13.45 10.67
C LEU A 195 18.98 -14.02 9.50
N TYR A 196 18.95 -15.34 9.31
CA TYR A 196 19.62 -16.01 8.20
C TYR A 196 19.08 -15.55 6.83
N TRP A 197 17.76 -15.37 6.70
CA TRP A 197 17.11 -14.78 5.52
C TRP A 197 17.62 -13.35 5.26
N TRP A 198 17.61 -12.47 6.26
CA TRP A 198 18.11 -11.09 6.13
C TRP A 198 19.59 -11.05 5.72
N GLN A 199 20.41 -11.98 6.23
CA GLN A 199 21.79 -12.14 5.83
C GLN A 199 21.94 -12.72 4.40
N GLY A 200 21.00 -13.55 3.95
CA GLY A 200 20.88 -14.01 2.56
C GLY A 200 20.59 -12.85 1.61
N VAL A 201 19.52 -12.09 1.85
CA VAL A 201 19.15 -10.92 1.03
C VAL A 201 20.32 -9.93 0.96
N LYS A 202 20.98 -9.66 2.10
CA LYS A 202 22.17 -8.80 2.18
C LYS A 202 23.33 -9.29 1.31
N ARG A 203 23.62 -10.60 1.30
CA ARG A 203 24.69 -11.20 0.47
C ARG A 203 24.37 -11.05 -1.02
N THR A 204 23.16 -11.45 -1.42
CA THR A 204 22.74 -11.44 -2.82
C THR A 204 22.65 -10.02 -3.37
N LEU A 205 22.08 -9.06 -2.62
CA LEU A 205 22.07 -7.65 -3.05
C LEU A 205 23.47 -7.04 -3.16
N LYS A 206 24.41 -7.39 -2.27
CA LYS A 206 25.81 -6.94 -2.39
C LYS A 206 26.49 -7.49 -3.65
N ALA A 207 26.13 -8.70 -4.10
CA ALA A 207 26.63 -9.26 -5.36
C ALA A 207 26.01 -8.58 -6.59
N GLN A 208 24.69 -8.37 -6.62
CA GLN A 208 23.99 -7.77 -7.77
C GLN A 208 24.22 -6.26 -7.92
N LEU A 209 24.48 -5.54 -6.82
CA LEU A 209 24.76 -4.11 -6.80
C LEU A 209 26.26 -3.85 -6.60
N HIS A 210 27.09 -4.27 -7.55
CA HIS A 210 28.56 -4.27 -7.45
C HIS A 210 29.16 -2.88 -7.18
N ASN A 211 28.44 -1.80 -7.55
CA ASN A 211 28.85 -0.41 -7.31
C ASN A 211 28.32 0.18 -5.99
N ALA A 212 27.65 -0.60 -5.12
CA ALA A 212 27.07 -0.09 -3.88
C ALA A 212 28.14 0.34 -2.86
N THR A 213 28.04 1.59 -2.40
CA THR A 213 29.00 2.21 -1.47
C THR A 213 28.89 1.63 -0.06
N THR A 214 27.71 1.18 0.38
CA THR A 214 27.53 0.56 1.70
C THR A 214 26.30 -0.34 1.74
N VAL A 215 26.34 -1.44 2.49
CA VAL A 215 25.17 -2.30 2.78
C VAL A 215 25.07 -2.58 4.28
N THR A 216 24.15 -1.91 4.97
CA THR A 216 23.90 -2.02 6.42
C THR A 216 22.56 -2.71 6.70
N LEU A 217 22.56 -3.68 7.62
CA LEU A 217 21.33 -4.21 8.21
C LEU A 217 21.22 -3.58 9.60
N GLN A 218 20.12 -2.89 9.87
CA GLN A 218 19.81 -2.28 11.16
C GLN A 218 18.48 -2.83 11.65
N VAL A 219 18.25 -2.81 12.97
CA VAL A 219 16.98 -3.20 13.56
C VAL A 219 16.56 -2.07 14.50
N GLY A 220 15.66 -1.21 14.04
CA GLY A 220 15.16 -0.12 14.87
C GLY A 220 14.22 -0.66 15.94
N SER A 221 14.52 -0.44 17.21
CA SER A 221 13.68 -0.86 18.32
C SER A 221 13.37 0.32 19.23
N GLY A 222 12.15 0.45 19.72
CA GLY A 222 11.82 1.41 20.78
C GLY A 222 12.32 0.96 22.16
N ILE A 223 13.26 0.01 22.23
CA ILE A 223 13.63 -0.76 23.42
C ILE A 223 15.15 -1.02 23.44
N ASP A 224 15.94 -0.08 22.91
CA ASP A 224 17.41 -0.17 22.83
C ASP A 224 18.11 -0.23 24.21
N ALA A 225 17.34 -0.10 25.30
CA ALA A 225 17.79 -0.20 26.68
C ALA A 225 17.89 -1.64 27.23
N LEU A 226 17.50 -2.69 26.48
CA LEU A 226 17.61 -4.08 26.92
C LEU A 226 18.71 -4.84 26.14
N PRO A 227 19.59 -5.61 26.81
CA PRO A 227 20.64 -6.41 26.17
C PRO A 227 20.07 -7.70 25.54
N LEU A 228 19.15 -7.54 24.58
CA LEU A 228 18.55 -8.63 23.82
C LEU A 228 19.48 -9.07 22.69
N SER A 229 19.47 -10.37 22.38
CA SER A 229 20.16 -10.88 21.19
C SER A 229 19.58 -10.26 19.91
N LEU A 230 20.38 -10.18 18.83
CA LEU A 230 19.92 -9.63 17.55
C LEU A 230 18.64 -10.34 17.03
N ALA A 231 18.52 -11.65 17.27
CA ALA A 231 17.32 -12.43 16.96
C ALA A 231 16.09 -12.00 17.77
N MET A 232 16.24 -11.62 19.05
CA MET A 232 15.14 -11.06 19.85
C MET A 232 14.77 -9.64 19.42
N HIS A 233 15.75 -8.82 18.99
CA HIS A 233 15.45 -7.53 18.37
C HIS A 233 14.62 -7.71 17.08
N LEU A 234 14.90 -8.71 16.24
CA LEU A 234 14.08 -9.04 15.05
C LEU A 234 12.64 -9.49 15.37
N ARG A 235 12.33 -9.85 16.62
CA ARG A 235 10.96 -10.15 17.08
C ARG A 235 10.19 -8.92 17.58
N LYS A 236 10.83 -7.78 17.86
CA LYS A 236 10.15 -6.60 18.45
C LYS A 236 10.38 -5.29 17.68
N GLY A 237 11.53 -5.13 17.04
CA GLY A 237 11.86 -3.98 16.20
C GLY A 237 11.40 -4.11 14.76
N GLN A 238 11.77 -3.13 13.95
CA GLN A 238 11.57 -3.07 12.51
C GLN A 238 12.94 -3.21 11.83
N PRO A 239 13.28 -4.38 11.25
CA PRO A 239 14.54 -4.55 10.54
C PRO A 239 14.50 -3.86 9.18
N THR A 240 15.61 -3.19 8.87
CA THR A 240 15.81 -2.39 7.66
C THR A 240 17.20 -2.68 7.09
N LEU A 241 17.23 -3.27 5.90
CA LEU A 241 18.43 -3.44 5.08
C LEU A 241 18.58 -2.22 4.17
N THR A 242 19.50 -1.32 4.52
CA THR A 242 19.85 -0.14 3.71
C THR A 242 21.03 -0.43 2.80
N VAL A 243 20.88 -0.18 1.50
CA VAL A 243 21.97 -0.07 0.52
C VAL A 243 22.13 1.40 0.15
N LYS A 244 23.35 1.93 0.29
CA LYS A 244 23.73 3.24 -0.24
C LYS A 244 24.42 3.07 -1.58
N LEU A 245 24.01 3.87 -2.56
CA LEU A 245 24.51 3.90 -3.93
C LEU A 245 25.27 5.21 -4.17
N PRO A 246 26.30 5.21 -5.03
CA PRO A 246 27.04 6.43 -5.37
C PRO A 246 26.16 7.36 -6.21
N ARG A 247 26.40 8.68 -6.10
CA ARG A 247 25.68 9.74 -6.84
C ARG A 247 25.73 9.68 -8.37
N ALA A 248 26.41 8.69 -8.97
CA ALA A 248 26.44 8.43 -10.40
C ALA A 248 25.68 7.14 -10.80
N PHE A 249 24.96 6.49 -9.87
CA PHE A 249 24.33 5.20 -10.10
C PHE A 249 23.08 5.29 -11.00
N GLY A 250 23.31 5.31 -12.31
CA GLY A 250 22.27 5.50 -13.30
C GLY A 250 22.14 6.94 -13.80
N ALA A 251 23.25 7.69 -13.87
CA ALA A 251 23.32 9.00 -14.51
C ALA A 251 23.11 8.90 -16.05
N ALA A 252 21.88 8.62 -16.46
CA ALA A 252 21.38 8.81 -17.82
C ALA A 252 20.52 10.09 -17.85
N PRO A 253 20.61 10.94 -18.89
CA PRO A 253 20.10 12.32 -18.86
C PRO A 253 18.56 12.48 -18.79
N ALA A 254 17.80 11.39 -18.68
CA ALA A 254 16.34 11.38 -18.58
C ALA A 254 15.80 10.58 -17.38
N TRP A 255 16.67 10.11 -16.48
CA TRP A 255 16.28 9.20 -15.38
C TRP A 255 16.74 9.71 -14.00
N PRO A 256 15.99 9.43 -12.93
CA PRO A 256 16.19 10.07 -11.63
C PRO A 256 17.29 9.33 -10.85
N ASN A 257 18.12 10.07 -10.10
CA ASN A 257 19.36 9.53 -9.53
C ASN A 257 19.11 8.74 -8.24
N LEU A 258 19.02 7.41 -8.32
CA LEU A 258 18.78 6.51 -7.19
C LEU A 258 20.01 6.45 -6.26
N THR A 259 19.87 6.95 -5.03
CA THR A 259 20.97 7.03 -4.04
C THR A 259 20.80 6.05 -2.87
N ILE A 260 19.58 5.62 -2.55
CA ILE A 260 19.29 4.69 -1.44
C ILE A 260 18.26 3.65 -1.86
N ILE A 261 18.51 2.39 -1.48
CA ILE A 261 17.52 1.30 -1.46
C ILE A 261 17.37 0.86 0.01
N GLN A 262 16.14 0.64 0.45
CA GLN A 262 15.82 0.11 1.77
C GLN A 262 14.78 -1.01 1.65
N LEU A 263 15.13 -2.23 2.04
CA LEU A 263 14.14 -3.27 2.31
C LEU A 263 13.84 -3.25 3.81
N GLN A 264 12.61 -2.89 4.16
CA GLN A 264 12.09 -2.75 5.52
C GLN A 264 11.10 -3.88 5.84
N GLN A 265 10.92 -4.21 7.11
CA GLN A 265 9.85 -5.08 7.60
C GLN A 265 9.08 -4.37 8.71
N ALA A 266 7.77 -4.27 8.55
CA ALA A 266 6.89 -3.73 9.59
C ALA A 266 6.80 -4.69 10.79
N GLY A 267 6.64 -4.14 12.00
CA GLY A 267 6.55 -4.93 13.23
C GLY A 267 5.23 -5.69 13.37
N TRP A 268 5.20 -6.75 14.17
CA TRP A 268 4.06 -7.69 14.29
C TRP A 268 2.68 -7.03 14.40
N GLY A 269 2.51 -5.96 15.18
CA GLY A 269 1.22 -5.28 15.33
C GLY A 269 0.68 -4.68 14.02
N ILE A 270 1.57 -4.21 13.14
CA ILE A 270 1.25 -3.67 11.82
C ILE A 270 1.07 -4.82 10.80
N GLY A 271 1.62 -6.00 11.10
CA GLY A 271 1.74 -7.14 10.21
C GLY A 271 3.11 -7.13 9.55
N LEU A 272 3.74 -8.31 9.41
CA LEU A 272 5.15 -8.44 9.01
C LEU A 272 5.47 -8.17 7.53
N GLY A 273 4.61 -7.39 6.85
CA GLY A 273 4.78 -7.08 5.44
C GLY A 273 6.14 -6.46 5.17
N LEU A 274 6.77 -6.92 4.09
CA LEU A 274 7.99 -6.31 3.58
C LEU A 274 7.64 -5.03 2.82
N GLY A 275 8.45 -3.99 2.99
CA GLY A 275 8.32 -2.72 2.27
C GLY A 275 9.63 -2.39 1.59
N LEU A 276 9.63 -2.28 0.26
CA LEU A 276 10.76 -1.74 -0.47
C LEU A 276 10.59 -0.22 -0.60
N VAL A 277 11.63 0.52 -0.22
CA VAL A 277 11.72 1.98 -0.31
C VAL A 277 12.96 2.34 -1.13
N LEU A 278 12.76 3.17 -2.14
CA LEU A 278 13.77 3.65 -3.08
C LEU A 278 13.81 5.18 -2.96
N GLN A 279 14.97 5.78 -2.72
CA GLN A 279 15.11 7.23 -2.61
C GLN A 279 16.21 7.75 -3.52
N GLY A 280 16.06 8.98 -3.99
CA GLY A 280 17.05 9.59 -4.86
C GLY A 280 17.01 11.12 -4.91
N GLU A 281 17.93 11.64 -5.72
CA GLU A 281 18.13 13.07 -5.96
C GLU A 281 17.72 13.42 -7.41
N GLY A 282 17.48 14.71 -7.66
CA GLY A 282 16.98 15.24 -8.94
C GLY A 282 15.46 15.43 -8.95
N ALA A 283 14.93 16.01 -10.04
CA ALA A 283 13.50 16.20 -10.23
C ALA A 283 12.84 14.89 -10.71
N LEU A 284 11.64 14.58 -10.19
CA LEU A 284 10.86 13.39 -10.56
C LEU A 284 9.48 13.84 -11.06
N SER A 285 9.42 14.25 -12.34
CA SER A 285 8.22 14.85 -12.91
C SER A 285 7.05 13.88 -13.02
N ALA A 286 5.82 14.39 -13.04
CA ALA A 286 4.61 13.56 -13.09
C ALA A 286 4.59 12.57 -14.26
N GLN A 287 5.01 13.01 -15.45
CA GLN A 287 5.08 12.14 -16.62
C GLN A 287 6.09 10.99 -16.45
N LEU A 288 7.21 11.25 -15.78
CA LEU A 288 8.22 10.23 -15.46
C LEU A 288 7.71 9.26 -14.37
N GLN A 289 6.97 9.73 -13.36
CA GLN A 289 6.27 8.86 -12.40
C GLN A 289 5.27 7.93 -13.11
N LEU A 290 4.45 8.47 -14.01
CA LEU A 290 3.49 7.68 -14.80
C LEU A 290 4.19 6.68 -15.74
N GLU A 291 5.36 7.02 -16.29
CA GLU A 291 6.15 6.08 -17.11
C GLU A 291 6.75 4.96 -16.27
N ILE A 292 7.34 5.27 -15.11
CA ILE A 292 7.83 4.28 -14.14
C ILE A 292 6.69 3.34 -13.72
N ALA A 293 5.52 3.88 -13.37
CA ALA A 293 4.34 3.09 -12.99
C ALA A 293 3.86 2.17 -14.12
N ARG A 294 3.82 2.65 -15.37
CA ARG A 294 3.50 1.84 -16.56
C ARG A 294 4.51 0.70 -16.74
N ARG A 295 5.80 0.96 -16.58
CA ARG A 295 6.87 -0.05 -16.68
C ARG A 295 6.78 -1.09 -15.55
N TRP A 296 6.52 -0.67 -14.30
CA TRP A 296 6.31 -1.59 -13.16
C TRP A 296 5.09 -2.49 -13.37
N LYS A 297 3.97 -1.94 -13.85
CA LYS A 297 2.75 -2.68 -14.19
C LYS A 297 2.99 -3.70 -15.31
N ALA A 298 3.75 -3.34 -16.34
CA ALA A 298 4.14 -4.25 -17.42
C ALA A 298 5.06 -5.39 -16.93
N ALA A 299 5.93 -5.11 -15.96
CA ALA A 299 6.77 -6.10 -15.29
C ALA A 299 6.04 -6.94 -14.21
N GLN A 300 4.73 -6.75 -14.03
CA GLN A 300 3.89 -7.45 -13.03
C GLN A 300 4.34 -7.24 -11.57
N LEU A 301 5.06 -6.14 -11.29
CA LEU A 301 5.52 -5.77 -9.96
C LEU A 301 4.39 -5.12 -9.14
N GLN A 302 4.48 -5.21 -7.80
CA GLN A 302 3.56 -4.49 -6.91
C GLN A 302 3.62 -2.98 -7.19
N PRO A 303 2.49 -2.25 -7.17
CA PRO A 303 2.43 -0.86 -7.61
C PRO A 303 3.34 0.05 -6.76
N PRO A 304 3.98 1.05 -7.40
CA PRO A 304 4.72 2.09 -6.68
C PRO A 304 3.75 2.98 -5.89
N VAL A 305 4.23 3.56 -4.81
CA VAL A 305 3.67 4.73 -4.12
C VAL A 305 4.75 5.81 -4.18
N PHE A 306 4.51 6.84 -4.99
CA PHE A 306 5.44 7.98 -5.13
C PHE A 306 5.30 9.00 -3.99
N GLU A 307 6.36 9.77 -3.81
CA GLU A 307 6.47 10.85 -2.84
C GLU A 307 7.56 11.85 -3.25
N ARG A 308 7.20 13.13 -3.38
CA ARG A 308 8.11 14.23 -3.63
C ARG A 308 8.51 14.85 -2.29
N ILE A 309 9.73 14.56 -1.83
CA ILE A 309 10.27 15.07 -0.56
C ILE A 309 10.71 16.54 -0.71
N SER A 310 11.20 16.92 -1.88
CA SER A 310 11.43 18.31 -2.30
C SER A 310 11.46 18.39 -3.83
N ALA A 311 11.67 19.59 -4.39
CA ALA A 311 11.91 19.75 -5.83
C ALA A 311 13.14 18.97 -6.37
N THR A 312 14.03 18.48 -5.49
CA THR A 312 15.27 17.77 -5.86
C THR A 312 15.46 16.45 -5.12
N LYS A 313 14.45 15.96 -4.39
CA LYS A 313 14.48 14.69 -3.66
C LYS A 313 13.13 13.99 -3.72
N TRP A 314 13.18 12.68 -3.93
CA TRP A 314 12.00 11.84 -4.13
C TRP A 314 12.16 10.49 -3.44
N GLN A 315 11.02 9.85 -3.22
CA GLN A 315 10.89 8.51 -2.69
C GLN A 315 9.84 7.73 -3.50
N VAL A 316 10.11 6.45 -3.72
CA VAL A 316 9.14 5.47 -4.23
C VAL A 316 9.10 4.33 -3.22
N SER A 317 7.93 3.94 -2.77
CA SER A 317 7.74 2.80 -1.88
C SER A 317 6.81 1.76 -2.50
N CYS A 318 6.96 0.49 -2.15
CA CYS A 318 5.97 -0.54 -2.48
C CYS A 318 5.92 -1.58 -1.36
N GLY A 319 4.70 -1.93 -0.95
CA GLY A 319 4.45 -2.96 0.06
C GLY A 319 4.23 -4.32 -0.59
N TRP A 320 4.75 -5.36 0.04
CA TRP A 320 4.49 -6.75 -0.30
C TRP A 320 3.61 -7.37 0.79
N CYS A 321 2.52 -8.02 0.38
CA CYS A 321 1.52 -8.56 1.30
C CYS A 321 2.00 -9.79 2.09
N ASP A 322 3.05 -10.45 1.61
CA ASP A 322 3.63 -11.62 2.26
C ASP A 322 4.47 -11.18 3.47
N GLY A 323 3.94 -11.48 4.66
CA GLY A 323 4.62 -11.18 5.91
C GLY A 323 5.80 -12.13 6.15
N LEU A 324 6.96 -11.60 6.51
CA LEU A 324 8.18 -12.38 6.78
C LEU A 324 8.11 -13.12 8.13
N TRP A 325 7.21 -14.10 8.20
CA TRP A 325 7.09 -15.11 9.25
C TRP A 325 7.89 -16.36 8.85
N MET A 326 8.59 -16.95 9.80
CA MET A 326 9.39 -18.16 9.61
C MET A 326 8.93 -19.22 10.62
N PRO A 327 8.03 -20.17 10.27
CA PRO A 327 7.74 -21.28 11.18
C PRO A 327 9.01 -22.08 11.49
N SER A 328 9.07 -22.64 12.69
CA SER A 328 10.23 -23.40 13.20
C SER A 328 10.59 -24.66 12.38
N SER A 329 9.67 -25.13 11.53
CA SER A 329 9.83 -26.28 10.64
C SER A 329 10.45 -25.97 9.28
N LEU A 330 10.79 -24.72 8.94
CA LEU A 330 11.39 -24.39 7.65
C LEU A 330 12.85 -24.86 7.53
N GLU A 331 13.19 -25.42 6.38
CA GLU A 331 14.57 -25.78 6.07
C GLU A 331 15.42 -24.56 5.69
N HIS A 332 16.69 -24.56 6.09
CA HIS A 332 17.65 -23.51 5.73
C HIS A 332 17.83 -23.36 4.21
N ALA A 333 17.61 -24.43 3.42
CA ALA A 333 17.63 -24.39 1.96
C ALA A 333 16.47 -23.54 1.39
N GLU A 334 15.23 -23.78 1.85
CA GLU A 334 14.07 -22.97 1.44
C GLU A 334 14.25 -21.50 1.84
N VAL A 335 14.71 -21.24 3.06
CA VAL A 335 14.98 -19.88 3.56
C VAL A 335 16.07 -19.18 2.71
N SER A 336 17.09 -19.91 2.26
CA SER A 336 18.13 -19.37 1.37
C SER A 336 17.64 -19.12 -0.06
N SER A 337 16.72 -19.95 -0.59
CA SER A 337 16.05 -19.67 -1.87
C SER A 337 15.25 -18.38 -1.75
N TRP A 338 14.32 -18.31 -0.80
CA TRP A 338 13.43 -17.15 -0.63
C TRP A 338 14.21 -15.83 -0.41
N ALA A 339 15.34 -15.88 0.32
CA ALA A 339 16.24 -14.73 0.48
C ALA A 339 16.93 -14.31 -0.83
N THR A 340 17.22 -15.27 -1.72
CA THR A 340 17.79 -15.02 -3.05
C THR A 340 16.72 -14.46 -3.99
N ASP A 341 15.55 -15.10 -4.07
CA ASP A 341 14.41 -14.68 -4.88
C ASP A 341 13.96 -13.25 -4.53
N THR A 342 13.90 -12.93 -3.22
CA THR A 342 13.62 -11.58 -2.71
C THR A 342 14.67 -10.56 -3.16
N ALA A 343 15.96 -10.89 -3.05
CA ALA A 343 17.03 -9.98 -3.47
C ALA A 343 17.04 -9.74 -4.98
N LEU A 344 16.72 -10.75 -5.78
CA LEU A 344 16.56 -10.62 -7.23
C LEU A 344 15.34 -9.73 -7.56
N GLN A 345 14.22 -9.89 -6.87
CA GLN A 345 13.05 -9.02 -7.07
C GLN A 345 13.35 -7.56 -6.71
N VAL A 346 14.03 -7.27 -5.58
CA VAL A 346 14.52 -5.91 -5.27
C VAL A 346 15.43 -5.35 -6.37
N PHE A 347 16.27 -6.20 -6.98
CA PHE A 347 17.12 -5.81 -8.10
C PHE A 347 16.32 -5.54 -9.39
N GLU A 348 15.26 -6.30 -9.67
CA GLU A 348 14.33 -6.02 -10.77
C GLU A 348 13.67 -4.64 -10.61
N TYR A 349 13.15 -4.29 -9.42
CA TYR A 349 12.61 -2.95 -9.15
C TYR A 349 13.61 -1.84 -9.48
N VAL A 350 14.89 -2.02 -9.14
CA VAL A 350 15.98 -1.09 -9.45
C VAL A 350 16.26 -1.04 -10.97
N LEU A 351 16.23 -2.17 -11.68
CA LEU A 351 16.43 -2.22 -13.12
C LEU A 351 15.27 -1.60 -13.91
N VAL A 352 14.01 -1.74 -13.46
CA VAL A 352 12.87 -1.04 -14.06
C VAL A 352 12.96 0.47 -13.79
N LEU A 353 13.30 0.87 -12.55
CA LEU A 353 13.47 2.28 -12.19
C LEU A 353 14.63 2.98 -12.90
N LYS A 354 15.66 2.25 -13.36
CA LYS A 354 16.72 2.78 -14.24
C LYS A 354 16.35 2.74 -15.73
N GLY A 355 15.13 2.31 -16.08
CA GLY A 355 14.69 2.11 -17.45
C GLY A 355 15.42 0.99 -18.22
N MET A 356 16.23 0.17 -17.54
CA MET A 356 17.11 -0.84 -18.13
C MET A 356 16.39 -2.16 -18.46
N LEU A 357 15.32 -2.49 -17.73
CA LEU A 357 14.42 -3.57 -18.12
C LEU A 357 13.54 -3.09 -19.30
N ARG A 358 13.90 -3.54 -20.51
CA ARG A 358 13.07 -3.38 -21.71
C ARG A 358 11.87 -4.32 -21.63
N THR A 359 10.67 -3.78 -21.73
CA THR A 359 9.44 -4.56 -21.89
C THR A 359 9.47 -5.25 -23.26
N THR A 360 9.64 -6.57 -23.27
CA THR A 360 9.49 -7.39 -24.49
C THR A 360 8.02 -7.46 -24.89
N ALA A 361 7.59 -6.54 -25.76
CA ALA A 361 6.33 -6.66 -26.46
C ALA A 361 6.37 -7.92 -27.37
N SER A 362 5.33 -8.75 -27.29
CA SER A 362 5.10 -9.90 -28.17
C SER A 362 6.22 -10.94 -28.27
N SER A 363 6.25 -11.88 -27.32
CA SER A 363 6.66 -13.27 -27.63
C SER A 363 5.74 -14.28 -26.93
N THR A 364 5.58 -15.44 -27.54
CA THR A 364 4.63 -16.47 -27.12
C THR A 364 5.16 -17.31 -25.95
N GLY A 365 4.33 -17.47 -24.91
CA GLY A 365 4.27 -18.74 -24.17
C GLY A 365 5.50 -19.17 -23.35
N THR A 366 6.24 -18.27 -22.70
CA THR A 366 7.10 -18.67 -21.56
C THR A 366 7.22 -17.56 -20.52
N LYS A 367 6.83 -17.84 -19.26
CA LYS A 367 7.18 -16.96 -18.13
C LYS A 367 8.66 -17.16 -17.76
N PRO A 368 9.39 -16.11 -17.35
CA PRO A 368 10.61 -16.29 -16.58
C PRO A 368 10.28 -17.03 -15.26
N PRO A 369 11.10 -17.98 -14.79
CA PRO A 369 10.67 -19.02 -13.84
C PRO A 369 10.63 -18.59 -12.36
N PHE A 370 10.39 -17.31 -12.05
CA PHE A 370 10.53 -16.75 -10.70
C PHE A 370 9.21 -16.29 -10.04
N LEU A 371 8.09 -16.30 -10.75
CA LEU A 371 6.77 -15.96 -10.20
C LEU A 371 5.87 -17.18 -9.99
N LYS A 372 6.21 -18.00 -8.98
CA LYS A 372 5.24 -18.81 -8.24
C LYS A 372 4.79 -18.04 -6.99
N THR A 373 3.62 -17.42 -7.06
CA THR A 373 2.90 -17.00 -5.85
C THR A 373 2.56 -18.25 -5.02
N ARG A 374 3.31 -18.51 -3.93
CA ARG A 374 3.01 -19.59 -2.97
C ARG A 374 1.75 -19.24 -2.17
N SER A 375 0.59 -19.44 -2.79
CA SER A 375 -0.68 -19.52 -2.07
C SER A 375 -0.66 -20.75 -1.17
N HIS A 376 -0.25 -20.59 0.10
CA HIS A 376 -0.29 -21.66 1.10
C HIS A 376 -1.73 -21.95 1.57
N SER A 377 -2.59 -22.37 0.63
CA SER A 377 -3.72 -23.25 0.92
C SER A 377 -3.15 -24.66 1.12
N GLY A 378 -2.84 -25.00 2.37
CA GLY A 378 -2.43 -26.35 2.74
C GLY A 378 -3.60 -27.32 2.64
N ASN A 379 -3.78 -27.93 1.46
CA ASN A 379 -4.67 -29.07 1.29
C ASN A 379 -4.04 -30.30 1.94
N LEU A 380 -4.25 -30.46 3.25
CA LEU A 380 -4.16 -31.77 3.89
C LEU A 380 -5.34 -32.62 3.39
N ALA A 381 -5.05 -33.86 3.02
CA ALA A 381 -6.01 -34.72 2.34
C ALA A 381 -7.17 -35.12 3.26
N THR A 382 -8.39 -35.08 2.72
CA THR A 382 -9.54 -35.78 3.30
C THR A 382 -9.59 -37.18 2.71
N ASP A 383 -9.07 -38.17 3.44
CA ASP A 383 -9.35 -39.58 3.15
C ASP A 383 -10.86 -39.78 3.09
N THR A 384 -11.37 -40.15 1.92
CA THR A 384 -12.81 -40.36 1.70
C THR A 384 -13.01 -41.84 1.37
N ILE A 385 -13.52 -42.58 2.36
CA ILE A 385 -13.85 -44.00 2.21
C ILE A 385 -15.19 -44.09 1.47
N GLU A 386 -15.18 -44.24 0.15
CA GLU A 386 -16.36 -44.68 -0.60
C GLU A 386 -16.28 -46.17 -0.92
N GLY A 387 -17.07 -46.95 -0.18
CA GLY A 387 -17.17 -48.39 -0.35
C GLY A 387 -18.44 -48.83 -1.06
N SER A 388 -18.27 -49.71 -2.06
CA SER A 388 -19.25 -50.69 -2.56
C SER A 388 -20.38 -50.29 -3.53
N LYS A 389 -20.32 -50.95 -4.71
CA LYS A 389 -21.44 -51.48 -5.54
C LYS A 389 -22.25 -50.42 -6.32
N HIS A 390 -22.51 -50.59 -7.62
CA HIS A 390 -22.78 -51.85 -8.34
C HIS A 390 -22.13 -51.93 -9.74
N GLN A 391 -21.79 -53.16 -10.14
CA GLN A 391 -21.97 -53.64 -11.53
C GLN A 391 -22.18 -55.17 -11.51
N THR A 392 -23.10 -55.64 -12.37
CA THR A 392 -23.26 -57.05 -12.77
C THR A 392 -22.18 -57.40 -13.80
N PHE A 393 -21.55 -58.57 -13.81
CA PHE A 393 -22.12 -59.92 -13.65
C PHE A 393 -21.28 -60.85 -12.77
#